data_AF-A0A4S8MBQ2-F1
#
_entry.id   AF-A0A4S8MBQ2-F1
#
_cell.length_a   1.000
_cell.length_b   1.000
_cell.length_c   1.000
_cell.angle_alpha   90.00
_cell.angle_beta   90.00
_cell.angle_gamma   90.00
#
_symmetry.space_group_name_H-M   'P 1'
#
loop_
_entity.id
_entity.type
_entity.pdbx_description
1 polymer ?
#
loop_
_entity_poly.entity_id
_entity_poly.type
_entity_poly.pdbx_seq_one_letter_code
_entity_poly.pdbx_strand_id
1 'polypeptide(L)'
;MPLPSVDVDFDIGHIPVSPRWHGAVDVVLDRWWFETFGNARIISLNTGFWYKVNFWLYGSTESQPDPNGLLSFMVPQLQEAEDAGERVWIMGHIPMGGRDVFHDQSNYYDQVIQRYRRTIVGQFFGHTHADKFQLAYSNYSYQTKDTATSMSWIAPVLTPRSGNPAFKVYDVDPDTYEVMDMKVYSSDLRSPDIRKILHGLTCTALKISTALSSQAGLTLPQR
;
A
#
# COMPACT_ATOMS: atom_id res chain seq x y z
N MET A 1 30.74 1.62 -40.63
CA MET A 1 30.38 2.81 -39.86
C MET A 1 29.37 2.40 -38.80
N PRO A 2 29.69 2.43 -37.50
CA PRO A 2 28.67 2.34 -36.47
C PRO A 2 28.13 3.74 -36.14
N LEU A 3 26.82 3.82 -35.90
CA LEU A 3 26.12 5.03 -35.45
C LEU A 3 26.42 5.28 -33.95
N PRO A 4 26.45 6.54 -33.50
CA PRO A 4 26.82 6.86 -32.12
C PRO A 4 25.73 6.46 -31.13
N SER A 5 26.15 5.92 -29.98
CA SER A 5 25.33 5.80 -28.78
C SER A 5 25.05 7.20 -28.21
N VAL A 6 23.79 7.46 -27.86
CA VAL A 6 23.42 8.61 -27.04
C VAL A 6 23.41 8.10 -25.60
N ASP A 7 24.46 8.44 -24.86
CA ASP A 7 24.49 8.26 -23.41
C ASP A 7 23.50 9.24 -22.78
N VAL A 8 22.43 8.71 -22.20
CA VAL A 8 21.55 9.49 -21.31
C VAL A 8 22.04 9.21 -19.89
N ASP A 9 23.02 10.01 -19.48
CA ASP A 9 23.53 10.03 -18.11
C ASP A 9 22.45 10.64 -17.21
N PHE A 10 21.75 9.80 -16.45
CA PHE A 10 20.89 10.25 -15.36
C PHE A 10 21.72 10.24 -14.08
N ASP A 11 22.47 11.32 -13.87
CA ASP A 11 23.06 11.64 -12.56
C ASP A 11 21.91 11.97 -11.59
N ILE A 12 21.45 10.96 -10.85
CA ILE A 12 20.53 11.17 -9.73
C ILE A 12 21.39 11.56 -8.53
N GLY A 13 21.82 12.82 -8.55
CA GLY A 13 22.58 13.45 -7.49
C GLY A 13 21.89 13.26 -6.13
N HIS A 14 22.73 12.99 -5.13
CA HIS A 14 22.39 12.82 -3.73
C HIS A 14 21.52 13.99 -3.22
N ILE A 15 20.23 13.76 -2.95
CA ILE A 15 19.35 14.74 -2.32
C ILE A 15 19.33 14.45 -0.81
N PRO A 16 19.91 15.31 0.03
CA PRO A 16 19.84 15.14 1.47
C PRO A 16 18.45 15.58 1.96
N VAL A 17 17.74 14.74 2.69
CA VAL A 17 16.47 15.10 3.31
C VAL A 17 16.55 15.03 4.84
N SER A 18 16.23 16.16 5.47
CA SER A 18 16.09 16.35 6.92
C SER A 18 14.92 17.34 7.15
N PRO A 19 14.37 17.47 8.37
CA PRO A 19 13.04 16.97 8.65
C PRO A 19 12.14 18.10 9.16
N ARG A 20 11.10 18.47 8.40
CA ARG A 20 9.88 19.12 8.92
C ARG A 20 8.98 19.46 7.73
N TRP A 21 7.93 18.67 7.56
CA TRP A 21 6.72 18.99 6.80
C TRP A 21 6.84 19.12 5.27
N HIS A 22 6.59 18.03 4.55
CA HIS A 22 6.04 18.02 3.19
C HIS A 22 5.05 16.84 3.17
N GLY A 23 3.73 17.03 3.13
CA GLY A 23 2.98 17.51 1.97
C GLY A 23 2.74 16.32 1.02
N ALA A 24 1.50 15.80 0.96
CA ALA A 24 1.09 14.59 0.22
C ALA A 24 1.37 14.58 -1.31
N VAL A 25 2.12 15.56 -1.81
CA VAL A 25 2.52 15.71 -3.22
C VAL A 25 3.85 15.01 -3.51
N ASP A 26 4.75 14.85 -2.52
CA ASP A 26 5.99 14.06 -2.66
C ASP A 26 5.70 12.53 -2.71
N VAL A 27 4.63 12.11 -2.05
CA VAL A 27 4.18 10.70 -1.94
C VAL A 27 3.86 10.06 -3.31
N VAL A 28 3.60 10.86 -4.35
CA VAL A 28 3.18 10.36 -5.68
C VAL A 28 4.38 9.99 -6.57
N LEU A 29 5.58 10.55 -6.32
CA LEU A 29 6.82 10.21 -7.05
C LEU A 29 7.68 9.20 -6.28
N ASP A 30 7.47 9.08 -4.96
CA ASP A 30 8.30 8.22 -4.13
C ASP A 30 7.99 6.73 -4.29
N ARG A 31 9.06 5.96 -4.44
CA ARG A 31 9.04 4.49 -4.55
C ARG A 31 8.54 3.81 -3.25
N TRP A 32 8.64 4.52 -2.13
CA TRP A 32 8.26 4.11 -0.78
C TRP A 32 8.39 5.33 0.13
N TRP A 33 7.74 5.32 1.29
CA TRP A 33 7.90 6.38 2.30
C TRP A 33 7.62 5.81 3.70
N PHE A 34 8.01 6.55 4.72
CA PHE A 34 7.58 6.27 6.09
C PHE A 34 7.17 7.57 6.81
N GLU A 35 6.31 7.43 7.80
CA GLU A 35 5.91 8.54 8.67
C GLU A 35 5.80 8.03 10.11
N THR A 36 6.35 8.80 11.04
CA THR A 36 6.27 8.51 12.48
C THR A 36 5.18 9.38 13.12
N PHE A 37 4.33 8.77 13.93
CA PHE A 37 3.26 9.41 14.68
C PHE A 37 3.16 8.79 16.09
N GLY A 38 3.27 9.62 17.13
CA GLY A 38 3.36 9.10 18.50
C GLY A 38 4.55 8.17 18.67
N ASN A 39 4.32 6.96 19.20
CA ASN A 39 5.31 5.89 19.30
C ASN A 39 5.11 4.82 18.21
N ALA A 40 4.59 5.21 17.05
CA ALA A 40 4.36 4.33 15.92
C ALA A 40 4.91 4.90 14.60
N ARG A 41 5.16 4.02 13.64
CA ARG A 41 5.66 4.34 12.30
C ARG A 41 4.85 3.57 11.26
N ILE A 42 4.34 4.27 10.25
CA ILE A 42 3.82 3.65 9.02
C ILE A 42 4.96 3.58 8.01
N ILE A 43 5.17 2.41 7.42
CA ILE A 43 6.06 2.20 6.29
C ILE A 43 5.21 1.78 5.09
N SER A 44 5.17 2.62 4.06
CA SER A 44 4.45 2.36 2.82
C SER A 44 5.42 1.89 1.73
N LEU A 45 5.20 0.69 1.23
CA LEU A 45 6.03 0.02 0.24
C LEU A 45 5.33 -0.06 -1.12
N ASN A 46 6.04 0.27 -2.20
CA ASN A 46 5.57 -0.06 -3.54
C ASN A 46 5.86 -1.53 -3.88
N THR A 47 4.98 -2.40 -3.41
CA THR A 47 5.03 -3.85 -3.70
C THR A 47 4.88 -4.20 -5.19
N GLY A 48 4.51 -3.22 -6.04
CA GLY A 48 4.46 -3.39 -7.49
C GLY A 48 5.84 -3.69 -8.11
N PHE A 49 6.92 -3.29 -7.44
CA PHE A 49 8.29 -3.64 -7.85
C PHE A 49 8.62 -5.12 -7.74
N TRP A 50 7.76 -5.93 -7.09
CA TRP A 50 7.92 -7.37 -6.99
C TRP A 50 6.75 -8.15 -7.61
N TYR A 51 5.91 -7.46 -8.39
CA TYR A 51 4.77 -8.07 -9.07
C TYR A 51 5.23 -8.90 -10.27
N LYS A 52 4.78 -10.15 -10.38
CA LYS A 52 5.13 -11.05 -11.50
C LYS A 52 4.79 -10.52 -12.89
N VAL A 53 3.77 -9.66 -13.03
CA VAL A 53 3.41 -9.06 -14.33
C VAL A 53 4.00 -7.66 -14.52
N ASN A 54 4.89 -7.24 -13.63
CA ASN A 54 5.72 -6.07 -13.88
C ASN A 54 6.85 -6.47 -14.85
N PHE A 55 6.58 -6.33 -16.15
CA PHE A 55 7.49 -6.75 -17.21
C PHE A 55 8.84 -6.04 -17.19
N TRP A 56 8.96 -4.88 -16.52
CA TRP A 56 10.22 -4.16 -16.36
C TRP A 56 11.28 -4.98 -15.60
N LEU A 57 10.85 -5.92 -14.76
CA LEU A 57 11.76 -6.78 -13.97
C LEU A 57 12.45 -7.85 -14.83
N TYR A 58 11.99 -8.07 -16.06
CA TYR A 58 12.54 -9.06 -16.99
C TYR A 58 13.51 -8.45 -18.01
N GLY A 59 13.80 -7.16 -17.92
CA GLY A 59 14.71 -6.46 -18.83
C GLY A 59 16.18 -6.83 -18.66
N SER A 60 16.55 -7.50 -17.56
CA SER A 60 17.89 -8.00 -17.29
C SER A 60 17.85 -9.50 -16.97
N THR A 61 18.87 -10.22 -17.41
CA THR A 61 19.12 -11.63 -17.04
C THR A 61 19.96 -11.75 -15.78
N GLU A 62 20.44 -10.64 -15.22
CA GLU A 62 21.19 -10.64 -13.97
C GLU A 62 20.25 -10.87 -12.78
N SER A 63 20.66 -11.75 -11.87
CA SER A 63 19.92 -11.96 -10.63
C SER A 63 20.10 -10.73 -9.73
N GLN A 64 18.98 -10.09 -9.40
CA GLN A 64 18.93 -8.94 -8.49
C GLN A 64 18.18 -9.38 -7.22
N PRO A 65 18.87 -9.54 -6.07
CA PRO A 65 18.23 -9.98 -4.82
C PRO A 65 17.13 -9.01 -4.33
N ASP A 66 17.37 -7.70 -4.44
CA ASP A 66 16.45 -6.65 -4.02
C ASP A 66 16.18 -5.69 -5.20
N PRO A 67 15.41 -6.12 -6.22
CA PRO A 67 15.19 -5.30 -7.39
C PRO A 67 14.42 -4.05 -6.96
N ASN A 68 14.94 -2.89 -7.37
CA ASN A 68 14.45 -1.56 -7.00
C ASN A 68 14.68 -1.15 -5.54
N GLY A 69 15.39 -1.90 -4.70
CA GLY A 69 15.87 -1.41 -3.38
C GLY A 69 14.82 -1.39 -2.26
N LEU A 70 13.76 -2.21 -2.34
CA LEU A 70 12.68 -2.22 -1.36
C LEU A 70 13.16 -2.66 0.03
N LEU A 71 13.97 -3.73 0.10
CA LEU A 71 14.52 -4.23 1.37
C LEU A 71 15.58 -3.27 1.91
N SER A 72 16.39 -2.72 1.01
CA SER A 72 17.44 -1.75 1.32
C SER A 72 16.86 -0.48 1.95
N PHE A 73 15.63 -0.12 1.60
CA PHE A 73 14.87 0.92 2.30
C PHE A 73 14.24 0.40 3.61
N MET A 74 13.48 -0.70 3.54
CA MET A 74 12.64 -1.18 4.63
C MET A 74 13.44 -1.59 5.88
N VAL A 75 14.58 -2.25 5.71
CA VAL A 75 15.37 -2.81 6.84
C VAL A 75 15.94 -1.71 7.73
N PRO A 76 16.62 -0.66 7.23
CA PRO A 76 17.04 0.46 8.07
C PRO A 76 15.88 1.10 8.84
N GLN A 77 14.73 1.29 8.20
CA GLN A 77 13.56 1.90 8.85
C GLN A 77 13.02 1.04 10.00
N LEU A 78 13.01 -0.28 9.83
CA LEU A 78 12.63 -1.22 10.89
C LEU A 78 13.66 -1.28 12.02
N GLN A 79 14.95 -1.18 11.69
CA GLN A 79 16.00 -1.16 12.70
C GLN A 79 15.92 0.12 13.55
N GLU A 80 15.79 1.28 12.92
CA GLU A 80 15.61 2.55 13.61
C GLU A 80 14.37 2.55 14.51
N ALA A 81 13.25 1.99 14.02
CA ALA A 81 12.03 1.85 14.81
C ALA A 81 12.23 0.90 16.02
N GLU A 82 12.93 -0.22 15.83
CA GLU A 82 13.27 -1.15 16.91
C GLU A 82 14.15 -0.49 17.98
N ASP A 83 15.19 0.25 17.55
CA ASP A 83 16.12 0.96 18.44
C ASP A 83 15.41 2.09 19.21
N ALA A 84 14.43 2.74 18.58
CA ALA A 84 13.60 3.78 19.19
C ALA A 84 12.46 3.22 20.07
N GLY A 85 12.19 1.91 20.03
CA GLY A 85 11.06 1.29 20.74
C GLY A 85 9.69 1.58 20.11
N GLU A 86 9.67 2.03 18.85
CA GLU A 86 8.46 2.31 18.08
C GLU A 86 7.72 1.02 17.69
N ARG A 87 6.45 1.17 17.30
CA ARG A 87 5.62 0.10 16.70
C ARG A 87 5.37 0.38 15.23
N VAL A 88 5.44 -0.64 14.39
CA VAL A 88 5.42 -0.45 12.94
C VAL A 88 4.19 -1.06 12.29
N TRP A 89 3.54 -0.26 11.44
CA TRP A 89 2.59 -0.74 10.44
C TRP A 89 3.23 -0.74 9.07
N ILE A 90 3.10 -1.85 8.34
CA ILE A 90 3.53 -1.94 6.95
C ILE A 90 2.31 -1.86 6.04
N MET A 91 2.38 -1.02 5.02
CA MET A 91 1.33 -0.90 4.01
C MET A 91 1.91 -1.20 2.63
N GLY A 92 1.13 -1.90 1.81
CA GLY A 92 1.46 -2.17 0.41
C GLY A 92 0.21 -2.50 -0.40
N HIS A 93 0.34 -2.61 -1.72
CA HIS A 93 -0.80 -2.99 -2.55
C HIS A 93 -0.96 -4.52 -2.64
N ILE A 94 0.12 -5.20 -3.02
CA ILE A 94 0.14 -6.63 -3.32
C ILE A 94 0.59 -7.39 -2.06
N PRO A 95 -0.20 -8.35 -1.56
CA PRO A 95 0.15 -9.10 -0.37
C PRO A 95 1.31 -10.07 -0.64
N MET A 96 2.27 -10.08 0.28
CA MET A 96 3.56 -10.73 0.10
C MET A 96 3.51 -12.26 0.09
N GLY A 97 2.57 -12.89 0.82
CA GLY A 97 2.36 -14.35 0.78
C GLY A 97 1.49 -14.82 -0.40
N GLY A 98 1.21 -13.93 -1.37
CA GLY A 98 0.33 -14.20 -2.50
C GLY A 98 1.04 -14.86 -3.69
N ARG A 99 0.26 -15.43 -4.62
CA ARG A 99 0.79 -16.02 -5.87
C ARG A 99 1.33 -14.99 -6.85
N ASP A 100 1.02 -13.72 -6.66
CA ASP A 100 1.36 -12.63 -7.57
C ASP A 100 2.76 -12.06 -7.36
N VAL A 101 3.39 -12.35 -6.22
CA VAL A 101 4.76 -11.92 -5.91
C VAL A 101 5.75 -13.02 -6.30
N PHE A 102 6.94 -12.62 -6.76
CA PHE A 102 8.04 -13.57 -6.97
C PHE A 102 8.40 -14.31 -5.68
N HIS A 103 8.76 -15.58 -5.84
CA HIS A 103 9.01 -16.48 -4.71
C HIS A 103 10.16 -15.94 -3.81
N ASP A 104 11.25 -15.51 -4.42
CA ASP A 104 12.43 -15.07 -3.68
C ASP A 104 12.16 -13.78 -2.91
N GLN A 105 11.48 -12.82 -3.54
CA GLN A 105 11.07 -11.56 -2.89
C GLN A 105 10.09 -11.81 -1.73
N SER A 106 9.12 -12.72 -1.91
CA SER A 106 8.24 -13.17 -0.81
C SER A 106 9.05 -13.78 0.33
N ASN A 107 10.04 -14.62 0.03
CA ASN A 107 10.88 -15.28 1.03
C ASN A 107 11.81 -14.30 1.76
N TYR A 108 12.39 -13.33 1.07
CA TYR A 108 13.23 -12.31 1.70
C TYR A 108 12.40 -11.38 2.59
N TYR A 109 11.21 -10.98 2.14
CA TYR A 109 10.28 -10.21 2.95
C TYR A 109 9.90 -10.97 4.23
N ASP A 110 9.54 -12.25 4.14
CA ASP A 110 9.20 -13.05 5.32
C ASP A 110 10.36 -13.10 6.33
N GLN A 111 11.61 -13.28 5.88
CA GLN A 111 12.77 -13.25 6.78
C GLN A 111 12.90 -11.92 7.55
N VAL A 112 12.64 -10.79 6.88
CA VAL A 112 12.63 -9.47 7.53
C VAL A 112 11.48 -9.36 8.53
N ILE A 113 10.28 -9.83 8.17
CA ILE A 113 9.14 -9.90 9.12
C ILE A 113 9.49 -10.75 10.33
N GLN A 114 10.12 -11.92 10.16
CA GLN A 114 10.53 -12.77 11.27
C GLN A 114 11.57 -12.07 12.16
N ARG A 115 12.52 -11.32 11.59
CA ARG A 115 13.54 -10.55 12.33
C ARG A 115 12.92 -9.44 13.18
N TYR A 116 11.93 -8.73 12.66
CA TYR A 116 11.32 -7.56 13.30
C TYR A 116 9.90 -7.83 13.86
N ARG A 117 9.54 -9.09 14.08
CA ARG A 117 8.19 -9.52 14.55
C ARG A 117 7.72 -8.92 15.87
N ARG A 118 8.63 -8.34 16.67
CA ARG A 118 8.29 -7.63 17.92
C ARG A 118 8.05 -6.12 17.71
N THR A 119 8.54 -5.60 16.60
CA THR A 119 8.42 -4.19 16.21
C THR A 119 7.22 -4.00 15.30
N ILE A 120 6.97 -4.93 14.40
CA ILE A 120 5.85 -4.90 13.45
C ILE A 120 4.58 -5.42 14.13
N VAL A 121 3.54 -4.58 14.19
CA VAL A 121 2.25 -4.90 14.85
C VAL A 121 1.07 -4.97 13.89
N GLY A 122 1.29 -4.62 12.62
CA GLY A 122 0.26 -4.74 11.59
C GLY A 122 0.82 -4.66 10.18
N GLN A 123 0.23 -5.41 9.27
CA GLN A 123 0.51 -5.29 7.83
C GLN A 123 -0.81 -5.19 7.07
N PHE A 124 -0.89 -4.28 6.10
CA PHE A 124 -2.13 -3.95 5.41
C PHE A 124 -1.93 -3.95 3.89
N PHE A 125 -2.71 -4.77 3.20
CA PHE A 125 -2.65 -4.98 1.76
C PHE A 125 -4.03 -4.96 1.09
N GLY A 126 -4.04 -5.01 -0.24
CA GLY A 126 -5.24 -5.12 -1.07
C GLY A 126 -5.03 -6.11 -2.21
N HIS A 127 -5.19 -5.64 -3.45
CA HIS A 127 -4.92 -6.33 -4.72
C HIS A 127 -5.82 -7.55 -5.03
N THR A 128 -6.09 -8.43 -4.07
CA THR A 128 -6.84 -9.68 -4.31
C THR A 128 -8.33 -9.49 -4.57
N HIS A 129 -8.85 -8.28 -4.31
CA HIS A 129 -10.28 -7.94 -4.37
C HIS A 129 -11.18 -8.78 -3.45
N ALA A 130 -10.60 -9.43 -2.45
CA ALA A 130 -11.30 -10.28 -1.51
C ALA A 130 -10.87 -9.96 -0.08
N ASP A 131 -11.81 -10.08 0.85
CA ASP A 131 -11.53 -9.96 2.27
C ASP A 131 -10.80 -11.21 2.76
N LYS A 132 -9.51 -11.06 3.09
CA LYS A 132 -8.61 -12.16 3.46
C LYS A 132 -7.63 -11.70 4.53
N PHE A 133 -6.89 -12.66 5.06
CA PHE A 133 -5.68 -12.41 5.83
C PHE A 133 -4.62 -13.45 5.47
N GLN A 134 -3.37 -13.16 5.80
CA GLN A 134 -2.24 -14.07 5.70
C GLN A 134 -1.56 -14.17 7.06
N LEU A 135 -1.08 -15.36 7.41
CA LEU A 135 -0.29 -15.60 8.61
C LEU A 135 1.14 -15.97 8.19
N ALA A 136 2.10 -15.31 8.80
CA ALA A 136 3.51 -15.70 8.74
C ALA A 136 3.81 -16.64 9.90
N TYR A 137 4.70 -17.61 9.67
CA TYR A 137 5.07 -18.60 10.67
C TYR A 137 6.59 -18.67 10.81
N SER A 138 7.08 -18.72 12.05
CA SER A 138 8.51 -18.96 12.34
C SER A 138 8.99 -20.33 11.87
N ASN A 139 8.07 -21.30 11.75
CA ASN A 139 8.30 -22.60 11.15
C ASN A 139 7.13 -22.94 10.22
N TYR A 140 7.31 -22.72 8.92
CA TYR A 140 6.26 -22.96 7.92
C TYR A 140 5.83 -24.43 7.81
N SER A 141 6.68 -25.39 8.19
CA SER A 141 6.35 -26.81 8.23
C SER A 141 5.49 -27.19 9.44
N TYR A 142 5.36 -26.31 10.44
CA TYR A 142 4.58 -26.54 11.65
C TYR A 142 3.67 -25.34 11.93
N GLN A 143 2.54 -25.25 11.22
CA GLN A 143 1.62 -24.11 11.26
C GLN A 143 0.63 -24.23 12.41
N THR A 144 1.00 -23.70 13.57
CA THR A 144 0.20 -23.72 14.80
C THR A 144 0.12 -22.31 15.38
N LYS A 145 -0.73 -22.12 16.40
CA LYS A 145 -0.81 -20.85 17.12
C LYS A 145 0.55 -20.41 17.72
N ASP A 146 1.40 -21.37 18.10
CA ASP A 146 2.67 -21.09 18.79
C ASP A 146 3.78 -20.69 17.82
N THR A 147 3.60 -20.98 16.53
CA THR A 147 4.54 -20.62 15.46
C THR A 147 4.04 -19.46 14.61
N ALA A 148 2.81 -19.00 14.77
CA ALA A 148 2.30 -17.82 14.09
C ALA A 148 2.99 -16.56 14.65
N THR A 149 3.65 -15.79 13.78
CA THR A 149 4.49 -14.66 14.20
C THR A 149 4.04 -13.30 13.68
N SER A 150 3.22 -13.27 12.63
CA SER A 150 2.68 -12.02 12.09
C SER A 150 1.41 -12.28 11.31
N MET A 151 0.57 -11.25 11.21
CA MET A 151 -0.64 -11.25 10.42
C MET A 151 -0.65 -10.09 9.43
N SER A 152 -1.06 -10.40 8.20
CA SER A 152 -1.27 -9.40 7.15
C SER A 152 -2.74 -9.36 6.78
N TRP A 153 -3.36 -8.19 6.90
CA TRP A 153 -4.75 -7.96 6.57
C TRP A 153 -4.89 -7.57 5.11
N ILE A 154 -5.77 -8.25 4.38
CA ILE A 154 -6.05 -7.97 2.98
C ILE A 154 -7.45 -7.39 2.89
N ALA A 155 -7.53 -6.10 2.60
CA ALA A 155 -8.78 -5.38 2.50
C ALA A 155 -9.56 -5.79 1.24
N PRO A 156 -10.91 -5.79 1.29
CA PRO A 156 -11.73 -5.93 0.10
C PRO A 156 -11.61 -4.69 -0.80
N VAL A 157 -12.30 -4.71 -1.94
CA VAL A 157 -12.22 -3.63 -2.95
C VAL A 157 -13.54 -2.87 -3.04
N LEU A 158 -13.45 -1.57 -3.32
CA LEU A 158 -14.61 -0.73 -3.63
C LEU A 158 -15.17 -1.01 -5.03
N THR A 159 -14.30 -1.33 -5.99
CA THR A 159 -14.69 -1.65 -7.36
C THR A 159 -15.49 -2.95 -7.43
N PRO A 160 -16.71 -2.94 -7.99
CA PRO A 160 -17.60 -4.11 -7.99
C PRO A 160 -17.26 -5.14 -9.07
N ARG A 161 -15.97 -5.46 -9.22
CA ARG A 161 -15.50 -6.44 -10.23
C ARG A 161 -15.60 -7.87 -9.73
N SER A 162 -15.37 -8.06 -8.42
CA SER A 162 -15.22 -9.39 -7.80
C SER A 162 -16.22 -9.63 -6.67
N GLY A 163 -17.19 -8.73 -6.48
CA GLY A 163 -18.14 -8.77 -5.38
C GLY A 163 -18.80 -7.43 -5.15
N ASN A 164 -19.53 -7.33 -4.03
CA ASN A 164 -20.10 -6.08 -3.56
C ASN A 164 -18.98 -5.10 -3.14
N PRO A 165 -19.08 -3.80 -3.46
CA PRO A 165 -18.18 -2.77 -2.96
C PRO A 165 -18.06 -2.87 -1.45
N ALA A 166 -16.83 -2.93 -0.95
CA ALA A 166 -16.58 -2.99 0.49
C ALA A 166 -15.30 -2.27 0.91
N PHE A 167 -15.28 -1.82 2.15
CA PHE A 167 -14.09 -1.29 2.83
C PHE A 167 -14.03 -1.80 4.26
N LYS A 168 -12.84 -1.72 4.86
CA LYS A 168 -12.56 -2.22 6.20
C LYS A 168 -12.08 -1.08 7.10
N VAL A 169 -12.58 -1.06 8.33
CA VAL A 169 -12.15 -0.16 9.41
C VAL A 169 -11.54 -1.03 10.50
N TYR A 170 -10.36 -0.64 11.00
CA TYR A 170 -9.67 -1.36 12.06
C TYR A 170 -9.76 -0.56 13.35
N ASP A 171 -10.11 -1.24 14.44
CA ASP A 171 -9.98 -0.71 15.78
C ASP A 171 -8.60 -1.14 16.31
N VAL A 172 -7.84 -0.18 16.83
CA VAL A 172 -6.44 -0.34 17.21
C VAL A 172 -6.27 0.07 18.67
N ASP A 173 -5.48 -0.69 19.42
CA ASP A 173 -5.04 -0.30 20.76
C ASP A 173 -4.15 0.96 20.70
N PRO A 174 -4.45 2.03 21.45
CA PRO A 174 -3.71 3.29 21.37
C PRO A 174 -2.29 3.22 21.96
N ASP A 175 -1.98 2.22 22.77
CA ASP A 175 -0.70 2.06 23.46
C ASP A 175 0.20 1.04 22.76
N THR A 176 -0.36 -0.11 22.33
CA THR A 176 0.40 -1.17 21.64
C THR A 176 0.37 -1.05 20.12
N TYR A 177 -0.57 -0.26 19.58
CA TYR A 177 -0.83 -0.12 18.14
C TYR A 177 -1.21 -1.44 17.44
N GLU A 178 -1.59 -2.46 18.20
CA GLU A 178 -2.07 -3.74 17.67
C GLU A 178 -3.52 -3.62 17.20
N VAL A 179 -3.88 -4.37 16.15
CA VAL A 179 -5.26 -4.45 15.66
C VAL A 179 -6.09 -5.30 16.62
N MET A 180 -7.11 -4.71 17.21
CA MET A 180 -7.97 -5.33 18.22
C MET A 180 -9.27 -5.89 17.62
N ASP A 181 -9.83 -5.18 16.65
CA ASP A 181 -11.04 -5.60 15.94
C ASP A 181 -11.06 -5.03 14.51
N MET A 182 -11.93 -5.56 13.66
CA MET A 182 -12.15 -5.05 12.31
C MET A 182 -13.64 -5.08 11.93
N LYS A 183 -14.09 -4.00 11.31
CA LYS A 183 -15.46 -3.86 10.78
C LYS A 183 -15.41 -3.76 9.28
N VAL A 184 -16.17 -4.62 8.60
CA VAL A 184 -16.26 -4.63 7.13
C VAL A 184 -17.62 -4.09 6.72
N TYR A 185 -17.60 -2.98 5.98
CA TYR A 185 -18.80 -2.37 5.44
C TYR A 185 -18.90 -2.76 3.97
N SER A 186 -20.07 -3.24 3.54
CA SER A 186 -20.31 -3.61 2.15
C SER A 186 -21.66 -3.06 1.66
N SER A 187 -21.73 -2.80 0.36
CA SER A 187 -22.97 -2.37 -0.30
C SER A 187 -23.54 -3.50 -1.15
N ASP A 188 -24.76 -3.94 -0.86
CA ASP A 188 -25.41 -4.99 -1.64
C ASP A 188 -25.95 -4.46 -2.96
N LEU A 189 -25.22 -4.73 -4.05
CA LEU A 189 -25.62 -4.32 -5.40
C LEU A 189 -26.86 -5.04 -5.93
N ARG A 190 -27.24 -6.16 -5.31
CA ARG A 190 -28.45 -6.90 -5.68
C ARG A 190 -29.67 -6.41 -4.91
N SER A 191 -29.47 -5.60 -3.87
CA SER A 191 -30.57 -5.02 -3.11
C SER A 191 -31.44 -4.14 -4.01
N PRO A 192 -32.78 -4.27 -3.95
CA PRO A 192 -33.71 -3.40 -4.68
C PRO A 192 -33.49 -1.90 -4.37
N ASP A 193 -32.93 -1.59 -3.20
CA ASP A 193 -32.69 -0.23 -2.74
C ASP A 193 -31.43 0.43 -3.33
N ILE A 194 -30.54 -0.32 -3.99
CA ILE A 194 -29.31 0.22 -4.61
C ILE A 194 -29.64 1.30 -5.65
N ARG A 195 -30.78 1.16 -6.35
CA ARG A 195 -31.24 2.12 -7.36
C ARG A 195 -31.56 3.47 -6.72
N LYS A 196 -32.08 3.51 -5.50
CA LYS A 196 -32.39 4.77 -4.79
C LYS A 196 -31.12 5.55 -4.46
N ILE A 197 -30.04 4.85 -4.11
CA ILE A 197 -28.74 5.45 -3.78
C ILE A 197 -28.03 5.95 -5.06
N LEU A 198 -28.02 5.17 -6.13
CA LEU A 198 -27.41 5.57 -7.41
C LEU A 198 -28.18 6.71 -8.11
N HIS A 199 -29.51 6.72 -8.03
CA HIS A 199 -30.32 7.85 -8.49
C HIS A 199 -30.12 9.09 -7.62
N GLY A 200 -29.92 8.93 -6.30
CA GLY A 200 -29.58 10.03 -5.39
C GLY A 200 -28.22 10.65 -5.70
N LEU A 201 -27.19 9.85 -5.98
CA LEU A 201 -25.84 10.30 -6.35
C LEU A 201 -25.79 10.95 -7.74
N THR A 202 -26.48 10.41 -8.74
CA THR A 202 -26.59 11.05 -10.07
C THR A 202 -27.36 12.36 -10.02
N CYS A 203 -28.41 12.45 -9.20
CA CYS A 203 -29.17 13.69 -9.02
C CYS A 203 -28.40 14.75 -8.21
N THR A 204 -27.54 14.32 -7.27
CA THR A 204 -26.66 15.22 -6.51
C THR A 204 -25.47 15.71 -7.35
N ALA A 205 -24.86 14.85 -8.16
CA ALA A 205 -23.81 15.23 -9.11
C ALA A 205 -24.32 16.18 -10.20
N LEU A 206 -25.55 15.98 -10.69
CA LEU A 206 -26.20 16.89 -11.65
C LEU A 206 -26.52 18.26 -11.00
N LYS A 207 -26.90 18.29 -9.72
CA LYS A 207 -27.11 19.52 -8.96
C LYS A 207 -25.83 20.30 -8.68
N ILE A 208 -24.70 19.61 -8.45
CA ILE A 208 -23.41 20.25 -8.25
C ILE A 208 -22.90 20.88 -9.57
N SER A 209 -23.09 20.23 -10.73
CA SER A 209 -22.68 20.82 -12.02
C SER A 209 -23.55 22.03 -12.42
N THR A 210 -24.85 22.02 -12.11
CA THR A 210 -25.72 23.19 -12.34
C THR A 210 -25.43 24.33 -11.36
N ALA A 211 -25.09 24.03 -10.10
CA ALA A 211 -24.67 25.05 -9.14
C ALA A 211 -23.35 25.73 -9.56
N LEU A 212 -22.36 24.96 -10.03
CA LEU A 212 -21.09 25.50 -10.55
C LEU A 212 -21.28 26.32 -11.84
N SER A 213 -22.19 25.90 -12.73
CA SER A 213 -22.54 26.69 -13.92
C SER A 213 -23.27 28.00 -13.58
N SER A 214 -24.01 28.06 -12.47
CA SER A 214 -24.70 29.28 -12.02
C SER A 214 -23.77 30.27 -11.32
N GLN A 215 -22.65 29.80 -10.75
CA GLN A 215 -21.62 30.65 -10.14
C GLN A 215 -20.56 31.14 -11.15
N ALA A 216 -20.42 30.47 -12.30
CA ALA A 216 -19.55 30.89 -13.39
C ALA A 216 -20.17 31.95 -14.33
N GLY A 217 -20.99 32.84 -13.79
CA GLY A 217 -21.45 34.06 -14.46
C GLY A 217 -20.31 35.06 -14.67
N LEU A 218 -19.30 34.67 -15.43
CA LEU A 218 -18.29 35.57 -15.99
C LEU A 218 -18.77 35.96 -17.39
N THR A 219 -19.33 37.17 -17.46
CA THR A 219 -19.59 37.88 -18.71
C THR A 219 -18.30 37.99 -19.52
N LEU A 220 -18.19 37.23 -20.60
CA LEU A 220 -17.23 37.50 -21.67
C LEU A 220 -17.65 38.81 -22.36
N PRO A 221 -16.79 39.83 -22.47
CA PRO A 221 -17.12 41.03 -23.21
C PRO A 221 -17.19 40.69 -24.70
N GLN A 222 -18.29 41.07 -25.34
CA GLN A 222 -18.38 41.07 -26.79
C GLN A 222 -17.44 42.14 -27.37
N ARG A 223 -16.51 41.70 -28.21
CA ARG A 223 -15.94 42.46 -29.33
C ARG A 223 -15.69 41.52 -30.48
#